data_AF-A0A838QJ67-F1
#
_entry.id   AF-A0A838QJ67-F1
#
_cell.length_a   1.000
_cell.length_b   1.000
_cell.length_c   1.000
_cell.angle_alpha   90.00
_cell.angle_beta   90.00
_cell.angle_gamma   90.00
#
_symmetry.space_group_name_H-M   'P 1'
#
loop_
_entity.id
_entity.type
_entity.pdbx_description
1 polymer ?
#
loop_
_entity_poly.entity_id
_entity_poly.type
_entity_poly.pdbx_seq_one_letter_code
_entity_poly.pdbx_strand_id
1 'polypeptide(L)'
;MKTIPTSSLATIRARIFSGIVIASVTFAACVETNSKPNAIDSTATSRTAPVVTAARVNQGTYGMASRVKWIISPDSAAILVMVDPVGVENEAVPNGFFYGSEAQNFQTRMDSVWDVAPSPDWKTLAFSRAHVLLGREADTIPAGMWLDLARKTGIDTATLINGSFASSGMSLARAVAQPGTISVPADSRAVGASDAATPRLYKIARGWRVRWTPDGATVALGSNPAKVQDDEPSASWAALDPKTGAFHGSLAADARLVVPQWIMGPTLDISIPVDMQAAPTRNVVSGPRSFAIRSERGLITARETTAGRDTTAAPFAIGPGKVLAATKGGRYIVALAPRATAVAYEVPVEAVVYTVGW
;
A
#
# COMPACT_ATOMS: atom_id res chain seq x y z
N MET A 1 63.99 6.08 32.80
CA MET A 1 63.13 4.99 32.32
C MET A 1 61.78 5.58 31.96
N LYS A 2 61.40 5.47 30.68
CA LYS A 2 60.29 6.17 30.04
C LYS A 2 59.03 5.29 30.15
N THR A 3 57.94 5.83 30.68
CA THR A 3 56.62 5.20 30.77
C THR A 3 55.99 5.06 29.38
N ILE A 4 55.56 3.86 29.04
CA ILE A 4 54.76 3.55 27.83
C ILE A 4 53.30 3.42 28.29
N PRO A 5 52.34 4.17 27.71
CA PRO A 5 50.92 3.95 27.98
C PRO A 5 50.37 2.87 27.04
N THR A 6 49.56 1.99 27.64
CA THR A 6 48.71 0.98 27.02
C THR A 6 47.73 1.61 26.02
N SER A 7 47.75 1.11 24.78
CA SER A 7 46.77 1.43 23.73
C SER A 7 45.42 0.78 24.02
N SER A 8 44.38 1.61 23.99
CA SER A 8 42.96 1.27 24.10
C SER A 8 42.49 0.51 22.86
N LEU A 9 41.94 -0.70 23.06
CA LEU A 9 41.10 -1.39 22.07
C LEU A 9 39.75 -0.67 22.01
N ALA A 10 39.50 0.01 20.90
CA ALA A 10 38.22 0.65 20.62
C ALA A 10 37.15 -0.42 20.35
N THR A 11 36.29 -0.63 21.35
CA THR A 11 35.05 -1.42 21.22
C THR A 11 34.10 -0.73 20.24
N ILE A 12 33.97 -1.26 19.03
CA ILE A 12 32.90 -0.92 18.08
C ILE A 12 31.59 -1.47 18.66
N ARG A 13 30.83 -0.61 19.35
CA ARG A 13 29.44 -0.91 19.72
C ARG A 13 28.55 -0.70 18.50
N ALA A 14 28.22 -1.79 17.81
CA ALA A 14 27.08 -1.83 16.92
C ALA A 14 25.81 -1.56 17.74
N ARG A 15 25.19 -0.40 17.53
CA ARG A 15 23.86 -0.10 18.10
C ARG A 15 22.82 -0.87 17.30
N ILE A 16 22.35 -1.97 17.86
CA ILE A 16 21.11 -2.64 17.43
C ILE A 16 19.98 -1.64 17.65
N PHE A 17 19.32 -1.23 16.57
CA PHE A 17 18.15 -0.35 16.60
C PHE A 17 16.99 -1.04 17.32
N SER A 18 16.85 -0.74 18.61
CA SER A 18 15.60 -0.96 19.35
C SER A 18 14.66 0.20 19.07
N GLY A 19 13.60 -0.07 18.31
CA GLY A 19 12.53 0.91 18.07
C GLY A 19 11.53 0.43 17.03
N ILE A 20 10.68 -0.53 17.38
CA ILE A 20 9.45 -0.77 16.61
C ILE A 20 8.29 -0.18 17.40
N VAL A 21 7.74 0.88 16.82
CA VAL A 21 6.55 1.60 17.21
C VAL A 21 5.36 0.62 17.18
N ILE A 22 4.66 0.50 18.31
CA ILE A 22 3.31 -0.06 18.35
C ILE A 22 2.41 0.96 17.65
N ALA A 23 2.20 0.79 16.35
CA ALA A 23 1.31 1.65 15.58
C ALA A 23 -0.15 1.37 15.98
N SER A 24 -0.76 2.32 16.69
CA SER A 24 -2.21 2.42 16.81
C SER A 24 -2.80 2.65 15.41
N VAL A 25 -3.68 1.75 14.96
CA VAL A 25 -4.31 1.83 13.65
C VAL A 25 -5.43 2.88 13.68
N THR A 26 -5.28 3.96 12.91
CA THR A 26 -6.38 4.83 12.52
C THR A 26 -6.89 4.42 11.14
N PHE A 27 -8.12 3.93 11.07
CA PHE A 27 -8.84 3.79 9.81
C PHE A 27 -9.35 5.18 9.41
N ALA A 28 -8.82 5.74 8.33
CA ALA A 28 -9.32 6.99 7.76
C ALA A 28 -10.09 6.68 6.47
N ALA A 29 -11.39 6.40 6.61
CA ALA A 29 -12.34 6.60 5.51
C ALA A 29 -12.72 8.08 5.51
N CYS A 30 -11.97 8.93 4.82
CA CYS A 30 -12.33 10.34 4.71
C CYS A 30 -13.48 10.50 3.70
N VAL A 31 -14.68 10.76 4.22
CA VAL A 31 -15.77 11.38 3.46
C VAL A 31 -15.57 12.89 3.57
N GLU A 32 -15.39 13.55 2.43
CA GLU A 32 -15.11 14.98 2.35
C GLU A 32 -16.36 15.80 2.75
N THR A 33 -16.28 16.52 3.86
CA THR A 33 -17.30 17.50 4.28
C THR A 33 -16.99 18.86 3.65
N ASN A 34 -17.88 19.33 2.78
CA ASN A 34 -17.78 20.63 2.12
C ASN A 34 -17.90 21.80 3.11
N SER A 35 -16.86 22.63 3.19
CA SER A 35 -16.90 23.94 3.86
C SER A 35 -17.45 25.01 2.91
N LYS A 36 -18.45 25.79 3.35
CA LYS A 36 -19.09 26.87 2.58
C LYS A 36 -18.08 27.96 2.15
N PRO A 37 -18.09 28.43 0.89
CA PRO A 37 -17.32 29.60 0.49
C PRO A 37 -18.08 30.90 0.79
N ASN A 38 -17.37 31.87 1.37
CA ASN A 38 -17.83 33.26 1.44
C ASN A 38 -17.66 33.93 0.07
N ALA A 39 -18.68 34.66 -0.35
CA ALA A 39 -18.74 35.36 -1.64
C ALA A 39 -17.84 36.60 -1.65
N ILE A 40 -16.97 36.72 -2.66
CA ILE A 40 -16.42 37.99 -3.16
C ILE A 40 -16.38 37.95 -4.69
N ASP A 41 -17.10 38.91 -5.26
CA ASP A 41 -17.03 39.63 -6.54
C ASP A 41 -16.72 38.92 -7.87
N SER A 42 -17.53 39.28 -8.87
CA SER A 42 -17.68 38.64 -10.18
C SER A 42 -17.10 39.54 -11.28
N THR A 43 -16.13 39.04 -12.05
CA THR A 43 -15.90 39.35 -13.51
C THR A 43 -14.62 38.75 -14.10
N ALA A 44 -13.76 38.09 -13.33
CA ALA A 44 -12.87 37.06 -13.89
C ALA A 44 -13.57 35.70 -13.72
N THR A 45 -13.62 34.85 -14.74
CA THR A 45 -13.89 33.42 -14.53
C THR A 45 -12.71 32.86 -13.74
N SER A 46 -12.73 33.10 -12.43
CA SER A 46 -11.79 32.59 -11.44
C SER A 46 -11.87 31.07 -11.53
N ARG A 47 -10.94 30.48 -12.29
CA ARG A 47 -10.73 29.05 -12.30
C ARG A 47 -10.26 28.70 -10.90
N THR A 48 -11.16 28.16 -10.08
CA THR A 48 -10.79 27.62 -8.77
C THR A 48 -9.67 26.62 -8.98
N ALA A 49 -8.53 26.83 -8.33
CA ALA A 49 -7.43 25.88 -8.37
C ALA A 49 -7.93 24.54 -7.79
N PRO A 50 -7.55 23.40 -8.39
CA PRO A 50 -8.02 22.11 -7.93
C PRO A 50 -7.55 21.84 -6.50
N VAL A 51 -8.40 21.14 -5.73
CA VAL A 51 -8.03 20.69 -4.39
C VAL A 51 -7.13 19.48 -4.53
N VAL A 52 -5.94 19.54 -3.95
CA VAL A 52 -5.00 18.42 -3.98
C VAL A 52 -4.68 17.95 -2.57
N THR A 53 -4.86 16.66 -2.33
CA THR A 53 -4.41 15.99 -1.10
C THR A 53 -3.40 14.91 -1.45
N ALA A 54 -2.50 14.62 -0.52
CA ALA A 54 -1.47 13.60 -0.71
C ALA A 54 -1.58 12.53 0.37
N ALA A 55 -1.60 11.26 -0.02
CA ALA A 55 -1.57 10.13 0.89
C ALA A 55 -0.33 9.29 0.63
N ARG A 56 0.43 8.96 1.69
CA ARG A 56 1.50 7.96 1.61
C ARG A 56 0.88 6.60 1.35
N VAL A 57 1.52 5.78 0.51
CA VAL A 57 1.03 4.42 0.23
C VAL A 57 1.25 3.48 1.41
N ASN A 58 2.42 3.58 2.06
CA ASN A 58 2.77 2.75 3.21
C ASN A 58 3.37 3.63 4.32
N GLN A 59 2.80 3.54 5.52
CA GLN A 59 3.28 4.24 6.73
C GLN A 59 3.94 3.29 7.74
N GLY A 60 3.78 1.97 7.60
CA GLY A 60 4.20 0.99 8.61
C GLY A 60 5.69 0.65 8.57
N THR A 61 6.29 0.65 7.38
CA THR A 61 7.68 0.20 7.15
C THR A 61 8.52 1.31 6.51
N TYR A 62 8.28 2.54 6.95
CA TYR A 62 8.94 3.72 6.40
C TYR A 62 10.47 3.63 6.57
N GLY A 63 11.22 4.23 5.65
CA GLY A 63 12.68 4.30 5.71
C GLY A 63 13.41 3.04 5.23
N MET A 64 12.72 1.91 5.09
CA MET A 64 13.28 0.70 4.49
C MET A 64 13.43 0.83 2.98
N ALA A 65 14.38 0.07 2.42
CA ALA A 65 14.42 -0.15 0.98
C ALA A 65 13.09 -0.80 0.54
N SER A 66 12.53 -0.38 -0.58
CA SER A 66 11.21 -0.87 -1.01
C SER A 66 11.04 -0.81 -2.52
N ARG A 67 10.12 -1.60 -3.06
CA ARG A 67 9.70 -1.56 -4.46
C ARG A 67 8.32 -0.94 -4.54
N VAL A 68 8.12 -0.03 -5.48
CA VAL A 68 6.78 0.49 -5.77
C VAL A 68 6.20 -0.30 -6.94
N LYS A 69 4.97 -0.78 -6.84
CA LYS A 69 4.27 -1.45 -7.93
C LYS A 69 2.82 -0.99 -7.99
N TRP A 70 2.22 -0.98 -9.17
CA TRP A 70 0.81 -0.61 -9.34
C TRP A 70 0.12 -1.43 -10.43
N ILE A 71 -1.21 -1.48 -10.35
CA ILE A 71 -2.09 -1.98 -11.40
C ILE A 71 -3.23 -0.99 -11.62
N ILE A 72 -3.71 -0.93 -12.86
CA ILE A 72 -4.79 -0.05 -13.30
C ILE A 72 -5.95 -0.93 -13.78
N SER A 73 -7.18 -0.53 -13.49
CA SER A 73 -8.38 -1.23 -13.96
C SER A 73 -8.47 -1.22 -15.49
N PRO A 74 -9.20 -2.17 -16.12
CA PRO A 74 -9.33 -2.21 -17.58
C PRO A 74 -9.89 -0.92 -18.21
N ASP A 75 -10.79 -0.22 -17.50
CA ASP A 75 -11.35 1.07 -17.90
C ASP A 75 -10.47 2.28 -17.52
N SER A 76 -9.34 2.01 -16.85
CA SER A 76 -8.40 2.99 -16.30
C SER A 76 -8.99 3.96 -15.27
N ALA A 77 -10.16 3.68 -14.72
CA ALA A 77 -10.83 4.53 -13.72
C ALA A 77 -10.38 4.23 -12.28
N ALA A 78 -9.70 3.10 -12.04
CA ALA A 78 -9.21 2.73 -10.72
C ALA A 78 -7.73 2.32 -10.77
N ILE A 79 -7.06 2.46 -9.62
CA ILE A 79 -5.65 2.14 -9.44
C ILE A 79 -5.43 1.50 -8.07
N LEU A 80 -4.64 0.43 -8.04
CA LEU A 80 -4.12 -0.18 -6.82
C LEU A 80 -2.60 -0.02 -6.84
N VAL A 81 -2.04 0.54 -5.78
CA VAL A 81 -0.62 0.79 -5.60
C VAL A 81 -0.15 0.06 -4.36
N MET A 82 1.02 -0.56 -4.43
CA MET A 82 1.66 -1.24 -3.32
C MET A 82 3.10 -0.75 -3.16
N VAL A 83 3.50 -0.55 -1.91
CA VAL A 83 4.90 -0.44 -1.50
C VAL A 83 5.27 -1.74 -0.82
N ASP A 84 6.33 -2.34 -1.35
CA ASP A 84 6.80 -3.69 -1.10
C ASP A 84 8.20 -3.62 -0.47
N PRO A 85 8.31 -3.53 0.87
CA PRO A 85 9.58 -3.33 1.55
C PRO A 85 10.48 -4.54 1.38
N VAL A 86 11.76 -4.31 1.10
CA VAL A 86 12.74 -5.38 0.97
C VAL A 86 13.29 -5.68 2.37
N GLY A 87 13.03 -6.88 2.88
CA GLY A 87 13.65 -7.37 4.10
C GLY A 87 15.16 -7.57 3.95
N VAL A 88 15.90 -7.37 5.03
CA VAL A 88 17.33 -7.73 5.08
C VAL A 88 17.43 -9.24 5.31
N GLU A 89 18.40 -9.90 4.69
CA GLU A 89 18.67 -11.34 4.92
C GLU A 89 17.46 -12.28 4.67
N ASN A 90 16.64 -11.94 3.69
CA ASN A 90 15.41 -12.65 3.34
C ASN A 90 14.31 -12.59 4.41
N GLU A 91 14.20 -11.50 5.16
CA GLU A 91 13.03 -11.28 6.01
C GLU A 91 11.76 -11.01 5.19
N ALA A 92 10.65 -11.62 5.61
CA ALA A 92 9.33 -11.31 5.07
C ALA A 92 8.79 -10.07 5.80
N VAL A 93 8.56 -8.99 5.06
CA VAL A 93 8.21 -7.69 5.64
C VAL A 93 6.83 -7.28 5.13
N PRO A 94 5.90 -6.90 6.03
CA PRO A 94 4.57 -6.51 5.59
C PRO A 94 4.55 -5.30 4.65
N ASN A 95 3.75 -5.40 3.60
CA ASN A 95 3.49 -4.37 2.60
C ASN A 95 2.50 -3.32 3.10
N GLY A 96 2.35 -2.25 2.31
CA GLY A 96 1.24 -1.31 2.40
C GLY A 96 0.66 -1.02 1.03
N PHE A 97 -0.64 -0.81 0.95
CA PHE A 97 -1.32 -0.50 -0.30
C PHE A 97 -2.25 0.71 -0.21
N PHE A 98 -2.46 1.34 -1.36
CA PHE A 98 -3.48 2.34 -1.61
C PHE A 98 -4.35 1.90 -2.79
N TYR A 99 -5.66 2.06 -2.65
CA TYR A 99 -6.62 1.88 -3.73
C TYR A 99 -7.40 3.17 -3.94
N GLY A 100 -7.58 3.58 -5.19
CA GLY A 100 -8.44 4.70 -5.56
C GLY A 100 -9.28 4.37 -6.79
N SER A 101 -10.56 4.74 -6.79
CA SER A 101 -11.46 4.63 -7.93
C SER A 101 -12.21 5.93 -8.19
N GLU A 102 -12.08 6.43 -9.42
CA GLU A 102 -12.75 7.61 -9.93
C GLU A 102 -14.24 7.37 -10.08
N ALA A 103 -14.60 6.23 -10.68
CA ALA A 103 -15.98 5.89 -11.00
C ALA A 103 -16.86 5.78 -9.75
N GLN A 104 -16.29 5.31 -8.63
CA GLN A 104 -17.00 5.16 -7.36
C GLN A 104 -16.69 6.28 -6.35
N ASN A 105 -15.84 7.26 -6.70
CA ASN A 105 -15.41 8.32 -5.78
C ASN A 105 -14.86 7.74 -4.45
N PHE A 106 -14.10 6.64 -4.53
CA PHE A 106 -13.72 5.83 -3.37
C PHE A 106 -12.20 5.69 -3.28
N GLN A 107 -11.66 5.78 -2.06
CA GLN A 107 -10.28 5.43 -1.80
C GLN A 107 -10.16 4.69 -0.47
N THR A 108 -9.18 3.79 -0.38
CA THR A 108 -8.81 3.13 0.87
C THR A 108 -7.32 2.87 0.91
N ARG A 109 -6.79 2.71 2.11
CA ARG A 109 -5.37 2.45 2.35
C ARG A 109 -5.24 1.48 3.51
N MET A 110 -4.26 0.59 3.42
CA MET A 110 -3.93 -0.31 4.52
C MET A 110 -2.43 -0.59 4.55
N ASP A 111 -1.84 -0.43 5.74
CA ASP A 111 -0.49 -0.90 6.04
C ASP A 111 -0.53 -2.31 6.61
N SER A 112 0.63 -2.96 6.70
CA SER A 112 0.78 -4.30 7.29
C SER A 112 -0.11 -5.34 6.61
N VAL A 113 0.13 -5.56 5.32
CA VAL A 113 -0.50 -6.63 4.55
C VAL A 113 0.54 -7.55 3.92
N TRP A 114 0.25 -8.84 3.77
CA TRP A 114 1.11 -9.74 2.99
C TRP A 114 0.82 -9.65 1.49
N ASP A 115 -0.44 -9.41 1.13
CA ASP A 115 -0.88 -9.37 -0.25
C ASP A 115 -2.23 -8.64 -0.39
N VAL A 116 -2.53 -8.17 -1.60
CA VAL A 116 -3.84 -7.62 -1.99
C VAL A 116 -4.10 -7.87 -3.47
N ALA A 117 -5.34 -8.21 -3.80
CA ALA A 117 -5.79 -8.45 -5.16
C ALA A 117 -7.21 -7.87 -5.37
N PRO A 118 -7.45 -7.07 -6.41
CA PRO A 118 -8.80 -6.67 -6.77
C PRO A 118 -9.56 -7.84 -7.40
N SER A 119 -10.87 -7.87 -7.19
CA SER A 119 -11.77 -8.75 -7.92
C SER A 119 -11.71 -8.43 -9.43
N PRO A 120 -12.08 -9.37 -10.30
CA PRO A 120 -12.06 -9.14 -11.75
C PRO A 120 -12.87 -7.92 -12.21
N ASP A 121 -13.95 -7.61 -11.49
CA ASP A 121 -14.81 -6.45 -11.71
C ASP A 121 -14.40 -5.19 -10.94
N TRP A 122 -13.31 -5.26 -10.15
CA TRP A 122 -12.75 -4.17 -9.34
C TRP A 122 -13.70 -3.61 -8.26
N LYS A 123 -14.78 -4.33 -7.93
CA LYS A 123 -15.74 -3.92 -6.89
C LYS A 123 -15.40 -4.42 -5.50
N THR A 124 -14.42 -5.29 -5.36
CA THR A 124 -13.98 -5.81 -4.07
C THR A 124 -12.48 -6.01 -4.07
N LEU A 125 -11.82 -5.65 -2.97
CA LEU A 125 -10.42 -5.99 -2.75
C LEU A 125 -10.36 -7.17 -1.79
N ALA A 126 -9.68 -8.24 -2.17
CA ALA A 126 -9.22 -9.24 -1.22
C ALA A 126 -7.83 -8.83 -0.72
N PHE A 127 -7.58 -8.91 0.58
CA PHE A 127 -6.29 -8.61 1.16
C PHE A 127 -5.94 -9.63 2.25
N SER A 128 -4.67 -9.68 2.61
CA SER A 128 -4.18 -10.48 3.72
C SER A 128 -3.51 -9.59 4.74
N ARG A 129 -4.14 -9.43 5.90
CA ARG A 129 -3.57 -8.69 7.03
C ARG A 129 -2.36 -9.44 7.58
N ALA A 130 -1.28 -8.70 7.77
CA ALA A 130 -0.07 -9.20 8.38
C ALA A 130 -0.04 -8.95 9.88
N HIS A 131 0.33 -10.00 10.62
CA HIS A 131 0.66 -9.93 12.03
C HIS A 131 2.04 -10.54 12.22
N VAL A 132 2.97 -9.79 12.82
CA VAL A 132 4.34 -10.26 13.08
C VAL A 132 4.57 -10.29 14.60
N LEU A 133 5.08 -11.42 15.08
CA LEU A 133 5.43 -11.67 16.47
C LEU A 133 6.95 -11.84 16.57
N LEU A 134 7.57 -11.07 17.46
CA LEU A 134 9.01 -11.09 17.68
C LEU A 134 9.31 -11.73 19.04
N GLY A 135 10.05 -12.83 19.03
CA GLY A 135 10.49 -13.55 20.22
C GLY A 135 11.56 -12.79 21.02
N ARG A 136 12.20 -11.80 20.41
CA ARG A 136 13.30 -11.01 21.01
C ARG A 136 14.42 -11.94 21.47
N GLU A 137 14.74 -11.92 22.77
CA GLU A 137 15.80 -12.72 23.40
C GLU A 137 15.33 -14.14 23.77
N ALA A 138 14.06 -14.48 23.56
CA ALA A 138 13.53 -15.79 23.89
C ALA A 138 13.70 -16.79 22.73
N ASP A 139 13.87 -18.07 23.06
CA ASP A 139 13.96 -19.18 22.09
C ASP A 139 12.59 -19.61 21.54
N THR A 140 11.50 -19.11 22.12
CA THR A 140 10.13 -19.35 21.64
C THR A 140 9.29 -18.07 21.71
N ILE A 141 8.26 -17.96 20.87
CA ILE A 141 7.31 -16.84 20.94
C ILE A 141 6.53 -16.97 22.26
N PRO A 142 6.59 -15.98 23.18
CA PRO A 142 5.92 -16.08 24.47
C PRO A 142 4.41 -16.31 24.33
N ALA A 143 3.84 -17.17 25.19
CA ALA A 143 2.42 -17.50 25.17
C ALA A 143 1.50 -16.27 25.26
N GLY A 144 1.91 -15.24 26.02
CA GLY A 144 1.18 -13.97 26.12
C GLY A 144 1.02 -13.25 24.77
N MET A 145 2.01 -13.33 23.89
CA MET A 145 1.92 -12.71 22.55
C MET A 145 0.89 -13.43 21.67
N TRP A 146 0.81 -14.76 21.76
CA TRP A 146 -0.22 -15.54 21.07
C TRP A 146 -1.61 -15.23 21.59
N LEU A 147 -1.77 -15.12 22.91
CA LEU A 147 -3.04 -14.74 23.55
C LEU A 147 -3.48 -13.34 23.13
N ASP A 148 -2.56 -12.39 23.04
CA ASP A 148 -2.85 -11.03 22.56
C ASP A 148 -3.28 -11.02 21.11
N LEU A 149 -2.61 -11.80 20.25
CA LEU A 149 -2.99 -11.93 18.85
C LEU A 149 -4.36 -12.62 18.71
N ALA A 150 -4.65 -13.64 19.53
CA ALA A 150 -5.94 -14.32 19.56
C ALA A 150 -7.07 -13.35 19.92
N ARG A 151 -6.87 -12.48 20.92
CA ARG A 151 -7.84 -11.44 21.28
C ARG A 151 -8.08 -10.43 20.16
N LYS A 152 -7.02 -10.03 19.44
CA LYS A 152 -7.10 -9.07 18.34
C LYS A 152 -7.78 -9.63 17.09
N THR A 153 -7.50 -10.90 16.77
CA THR A 153 -7.98 -11.54 15.52
C THR A 153 -9.27 -12.32 15.70
N GLY A 154 -9.60 -12.71 16.93
CA GLY A 154 -10.68 -13.64 17.24
C GLY A 154 -10.39 -15.09 16.82
N ILE A 155 -9.14 -15.42 16.48
CA ILE A 155 -8.67 -16.77 16.14
C ILE A 155 -8.06 -17.39 17.40
N ASP A 156 -8.33 -18.66 17.68
CA ASP A 156 -7.75 -19.33 18.85
C ASP A 156 -6.23 -19.51 18.71
N THR A 157 -5.55 -19.63 19.85
CA THR A 157 -4.08 -19.70 19.89
C THR A 157 -3.52 -20.94 19.18
N ALA A 158 -4.20 -22.08 19.25
CA ALA A 158 -3.73 -23.30 18.60
C ALA A 158 -3.77 -23.14 17.06
N THR A 159 -4.84 -22.58 16.53
CA THR A 159 -4.97 -22.25 15.10
C THR A 159 -3.94 -21.20 14.68
N LEU A 160 -3.69 -20.17 15.48
CA LEU A 160 -2.65 -19.17 15.18
C LEU A 160 -1.24 -19.76 15.16
N ILE A 161 -0.91 -20.62 16.13
CA ILE A 161 0.39 -21.28 16.18
C ILE A 161 0.56 -22.18 14.95
N ASN A 162 -0.42 -23.02 14.64
CA ASN A 162 -0.38 -23.92 13.49
C ASN A 162 -0.37 -23.18 12.15
N GLY A 163 -1.09 -22.07 12.04
CA GLY A 163 -1.18 -21.24 10.84
C GLY A 163 -0.07 -20.20 10.69
N SER A 164 0.87 -20.14 11.63
CA SER A 164 1.99 -19.19 11.54
C SER A 164 3.18 -19.74 10.76
N PHE A 165 4.06 -18.86 10.28
CA PHE A 165 5.26 -19.20 9.53
C PHE A 165 6.45 -18.34 10.00
N ALA A 166 7.68 -18.77 9.71
CA ALA A 166 8.86 -17.98 10.03
C ALA A 166 8.92 -16.73 9.14
N SER A 167 9.13 -15.56 9.73
CA SER A 167 9.28 -14.28 8.99
C SER A 167 10.71 -13.73 9.00
N SER A 168 11.61 -14.32 9.79
CA SER A 168 13.05 -14.04 9.75
C SER A 168 13.82 -15.36 9.81
N GLY A 169 14.93 -15.42 9.07
CA GLY A 169 15.89 -16.53 9.14
C GLY A 169 16.96 -16.34 10.22
N MET A 170 17.14 -15.10 10.71
CA MET A 170 18.18 -14.75 11.69
C MET A 170 17.67 -14.67 13.12
N SER A 171 16.44 -14.19 13.29
CA SER A 171 15.85 -13.94 14.59
C SER A 171 14.59 -14.78 14.77
N LEU A 172 14.22 -15.02 16.02
CA LEU A 172 12.94 -15.66 16.29
C LEU A 172 11.80 -14.69 15.97
N ALA A 173 11.31 -14.76 14.74
CA ALA A 173 10.16 -14.00 14.27
C ALA A 173 9.17 -14.94 13.57
N ARG A 174 7.88 -14.85 13.99
CA ARG A 174 6.79 -15.58 13.35
C ARG A 174 5.75 -14.61 12.81
N ALA A 175 5.17 -14.97 11.69
CA ALA A 175 4.11 -14.23 11.04
C ALA A 175 2.82 -15.05 10.95
N VAL A 176 1.70 -14.34 10.94
CA VAL A 176 0.37 -14.87 10.66
C VAL A 176 -0.27 -14.03 9.56
N ALA A 177 -0.94 -14.71 8.64
CA ALA A 177 -1.80 -14.10 7.63
C ALA A 177 -3.27 -14.21 8.08
N GLN A 178 -4.01 -13.10 8.02
CA GLN A 178 -5.44 -13.07 8.28
C GLN A 178 -6.16 -12.46 7.07
N PRO A 179 -6.97 -13.22 6.32
CA PRO A 179 -7.57 -12.72 5.09
C PRO A 179 -8.72 -11.77 5.41
N GLY A 180 -9.00 -10.86 4.48
CA GLY A 180 -10.14 -9.97 4.55
C GLY A 180 -10.58 -9.46 3.19
N THR A 181 -11.72 -8.79 3.18
CA THR A 181 -12.21 -8.07 1.99
C THR A 181 -12.61 -6.63 2.30
N ILE A 182 -12.53 -5.78 1.28
CA ILE A 182 -13.06 -4.42 1.29
C ILE A 182 -14.00 -4.31 0.09
N SER A 183 -15.28 -4.03 0.34
CA SER A 183 -16.22 -3.76 -0.74
C SER A 183 -16.08 -2.31 -1.20
N VAL A 184 -15.99 -2.09 -2.51
CA VAL A 184 -16.01 -0.76 -3.11
C VAL A 184 -17.47 -0.38 -3.30
N PRO A 185 -18.01 0.61 -2.56
CA PRO A 185 -19.39 1.01 -2.70
C PRO A 185 -19.62 1.58 -4.10
N ALA A 186 -20.80 1.32 -4.69
CA ALA A 186 -21.15 1.87 -6.00
C ALA A 186 -21.19 3.41 -6.00
N ASP A 187 -21.59 3.99 -4.88
CA ASP A 187 -21.53 5.42 -4.59
C ASP A 187 -20.99 5.61 -3.16
N SER A 188 -19.84 6.25 -3.02
CA SER A 188 -19.22 6.53 -1.72
C SER A 188 -19.98 7.53 -0.86
N ARG A 189 -20.95 8.26 -1.43
CA ARG A 189 -21.80 9.23 -0.73
C ARG A 189 -23.14 8.64 -0.28
N ALA A 190 -23.47 7.43 -0.70
CA ALA A 190 -24.70 6.76 -0.31
C ALA A 190 -24.71 6.47 1.20
N VAL A 191 -25.92 6.45 1.79
CA VAL A 191 -26.11 6.06 3.19
C VAL A 191 -25.60 4.64 3.40
N GLY A 192 -24.75 4.43 4.41
CA GLY A 192 -24.13 3.13 4.69
C GLY A 192 -22.92 2.76 3.82
N ALA A 193 -22.49 3.62 2.89
CA ALA A 193 -21.32 3.35 2.05
C ALA A 193 -20.03 3.16 2.87
N SER A 194 -19.86 3.94 3.95
CA SER A 194 -18.73 3.80 4.88
C SER A 194 -18.74 2.44 5.58
N ASP A 195 -19.90 1.98 6.04
CA ASP A 195 -20.04 0.70 6.73
C ASP A 195 -19.77 -0.46 5.75
N ALA A 196 -20.28 -0.35 4.52
CA ALA A 196 -20.00 -1.32 3.45
C ALA A 196 -18.51 -1.38 3.08
N ALA A 197 -17.82 -0.24 3.11
CA ALA A 197 -16.39 -0.13 2.82
C ALA A 197 -15.48 -0.51 4.00
N THR A 198 -16.04 -0.81 5.17
CA THR A 198 -15.24 -1.23 6.33
C THR A 198 -14.60 -2.60 6.04
N PRO A 199 -13.27 -2.76 6.25
CA PRO A 199 -12.61 -4.04 6.02
C PRO A 199 -13.24 -5.17 6.84
N ARG A 200 -13.63 -6.24 6.17
CA ARG A 200 -14.13 -7.47 6.79
C ARG A 200 -12.99 -8.46 6.93
N LEU A 201 -12.57 -8.73 8.16
CA LEU A 201 -11.55 -9.73 8.45
C LEU A 201 -12.21 -11.07 8.80
N TYR A 202 -11.65 -12.17 8.31
CA TYR A 202 -12.13 -13.51 8.61
C TYR A 202 -11.26 -14.18 9.66
N LYS A 203 -11.87 -15.06 10.47
CA LYS A 203 -11.19 -15.80 11.55
C LYS A 203 -10.44 -17.01 10.99
N ILE A 204 -9.47 -16.74 10.11
CA ILE A 204 -8.68 -17.75 9.39
C ILE A 204 -7.22 -17.36 9.48
N ALA A 205 -6.34 -18.30 9.87
CA ALA A 205 -4.89 -18.10 9.93
C ALA A 205 -4.21 -18.66 8.66
N ARG A 206 -4.56 -18.08 7.49
CA ARG A 206 -4.07 -18.46 6.16
C ARG A 206 -4.19 -17.26 5.21
N GLY A 207 -3.59 -17.36 4.03
CA GLY A 207 -3.73 -16.37 2.97
C GLY A 207 -2.48 -15.53 2.83
N TRP A 208 -1.29 -16.13 2.94
CA TRP A 208 -0.02 -15.46 2.61
C TRP A 208 -0.12 -14.72 1.27
N ARG A 209 -0.72 -15.38 0.28
CA ARG A 209 -1.20 -14.75 -0.96
C ARG A 209 -2.71 -14.80 -1.04
N VAL A 210 -3.28 -13.83 -1.76
CA VAL A 210 -4.71 -13.79 -2.07
C VAL A 210 -4.92 -13.63 -3.57
N ARG A 211 -5.80 -14.44 -4.15
CA ARG A 211 -6.17 -14.35 -5.57
C ARG A 211 -7.67 -14.49 -5.72
N TRP A 212 -8.20 -14.14 -6.88
CA TRP A 212 -9.60 -14.34 -7.21
C TRP A 212 -9.76 -15.46 -8.22
N THR A 213 -10.88 -16.17 -8.16
CA THR A 213 -11.37 -16.92 -9.32
C THR A 213 -11.79 -15.95 -10.43
N PRO A 214 -11.73 -16.34 -11.72
CA PRO A 214 -12.08 -15.47 -12.84
C PRO A 214 -13.51 -14.91 -12.81
N ASP A 215 -14.44 -15.63 -12.18
CA ASP A 215 -15.82 -15.20 -11.98
C ASP A 215 -15.99 -14.23 -10.78
N GLY A 216 -14.95 -14.00 -9.99
CA GLY A 216 -14.98 -13.16 -8.80
C GLY A 216 -15.82 -13.72 -7.65
N ALA A 217 -16.28 -14.97 -7.73
CA ALA A 217 -17.15 -15.55 -6.70
C ALA A 217 -16.37 -16.05 -5.48
N THR A 218 -15.10 -16.44 -5.66
CA THR A 218 -14.27 -17.04 -4.62
C THR A 218 -12.95 -16.30 -4.49
N VAL A 219 -12.52 -16.09 -3.23
CA VAL A 219 -11.16 -15.68 -2.90
C VAL A 219 -10.33 -16.94 -2.63
N ALA A 220 -9.24 -17.11 -3.36
CA ALA A 220 -8.26 -18.16 -3.14
C ALA A 220 -7.22 -17.69 -2.10
N LEU A 221 -7.09 -18.46 -1.03
CA LEU A 221 -6.16 -18.24 0.07
C LEU A 221 -4.93 -19.13 -0.08
N GLY A 222 -3.79 -18.51 -0.36
CA GLY A 222 -2.51 -19.18 -0.50
C GLY A 222 -2.03 -19.79 0.81
N SER A 223 -1.38 -20.96 0.72
CA SER A 223 -0.63 -21.53 1.84
C SER A 223 0.53 -20.63 2.26
N ASN A 224 0.98 -20.82 3.50
CA ASN A 224 2.16 -20.19 4.04
C ASN A 224 3.39 -20.45 3.15
N PRO A 225 4.35 -19.51 3.13
CA PRO A 225 5.60 -19.68 2.39
C PRO A 225 6.43 -20.81 3.02
N ALA A 226 7.12 -21.59 2.19
CA ALA A 226 7.99 -22.67 2.66
C ALA A 226 9.38 -22.16 3.07
N LYS A 227 9.77 -21.01 2.53
CA LYS A 227 11.00 -20.28 2.81
C LYS A 227 10.65 -18.92 3.43
N VAL A 228 11.59 -18.37 4.16
CA VAL A 228 11.46 -16.98 4.60
C VAL A 228 11.85 -16.11 3.41
N GLN A 229 10.90 -15.80 2.53
CA GLN A 229 11.10 -14.94 1.36
C GLN A 229 9.83 -14.14 1.05
N ASP A 230 10.01 -12.83 0.86
CA ASP A 230 8.90 -11.89 0.73
C ASP A 230 8.03 -12.12 -0.52
N ASP A 231 8.64 -12.58 -1.61
CA ASP A 231 7.97 -12.84 -2.91
C ASP A 231 7.58 -14.31 -3.14
N GLU A 232 7.65 -15.17 -2.11
CA GLU A 232 7.41 -16.60 -2.33
C GLU A 232 5.97 -16.88 -2.83
N PRO A 233 5.81 -17.67 -3.90
CA PRO A 233 4.50 -18.11 -4.37
C PRO A 233 3.90 -19.14 -3.42
N SER A 234 2.57 -19.19 -3.35
CA SER A 234 1.88 -20.24 -2.59
C SER A 234 1.81 -21.55 -3.38
N ALA A 235 2.23 -22.64 -2.75
CA ALA A 235 2.21 -23.99 -3.33
C ALA A 235 0.80 -24.61 -3.42
N SER A 236 -0.12 -24.17 -2.56
CA SER A 236 -1.51 -24.63 -2.57
C SER A 236 -2.49 -23.52 -2.19
N TRP A 237 -3.74 -23.68 -2.60
CA TRP A 237 -4.79 -22.68 -2.44
C TRP A 237 -6.01 -23.28 -1.76
N ALA A 238 -6.74 -22.46 -1.02
CA ALA A 238 -8.01 -22.83 -0.43
C ALA A 238 -9.10 -21.80 -0.75
N ALA A 239 -10.35 -22.23 -0.83
CA ALA A 239 -11.49 -21.41 -1.21
C ALA A 239 -12.10 -20.70 0.00
N LEU A 240 -12.33 -19.40 -0.15
CA LEU A 240 -13.06 -18.55 0.76
C LEU A 240 -14.21 -17.87 0.01
N ASP A 241 -15.43 -17.97 0.52
CA ASP A 241 -16.54 -17.13 0.10
C ASP A 241 -16.38 -15.73 0.71
N PRO A 242 -16.13 -14.68 -0.10
CA PRO A 242 -15.93 -13.32 0.39
C PRO A 242 -17.19 -12.70 1.01
N LYS A 243 -18.39 -13.20 0.71
CA LYS A 243 -19.64 -12.63 1.24
C LYS A 243 -19.94 -13.15 2.64
N THR A 244 -19.81 -14.46 2.83
CA THR A 244 -20.17 -15.14 4.09
C THR A 244 -18.96 -15.38 5.00
N GLY A 245 -17.75 -15.40 4.44
CA GLY A 245 -16.55 -15.84 5.14
C GLY A 245 -16.43 -17.36 5.27
N ALA A 246 -17.30 -18.12 4.58
CA ALA A 246 -17.25 -19.57 4.60
C ALA A 246 -15.97 -20.09 3.94
N PHE A 247 -15.28 -21.00 4.63
CA PHE A 247 -14.05 -21.62 4.16
C PHE A 247 -14.35 -23.02 3.64
N HIS A 248 -14.13 -23.26 2.35
CA HIS A 248 -14.55 -24.48 1.65
C HIS A 248 -13.43 -25.52 1.45
N GLY A 249 -12.26 -25.31 2.07
CA GLY A 249 -11.12 -26.22 1.94
C GLY A 249 -10.29 -25.97 0.68
N SER A 250 -9.48 -26.94 0.27
CA SER A 250 -8.50 -26.78 -0.82
C SER A 250 -9.16 -26.61 -2.20
N LEU A 251 -8.58 -25.73 -3.01
CA LEU A 251 -8.86 -25.66 -4.45
C LEU A 251 -8.06 -26.72 -5.20
N ALA A 252 -8.56 -27.14 -6.36
CA ALA A 252 -7.85 -28.04 -7.26
C ALA A 252 -6.52 -27.41 -7.74
N ALA A 253 -5.50 -28.22 -8.00
CA ALA A 253 -4.17 -27.73 -8.39
C ALA A 253 -4.17 -26.99 -9.74
N ASP A 254 -5.13 -27.30 -10.60
CA ASP A 254 -5.38 -26.68 -11.91
C ASP A 254 -6.42 -25.54 -11.86
N ALA A 255 -6.85 -25.15 -10.66
CA ALA A 255 -7.77 -24.03 -10.49
C ALA A 255 -7.18 -22.77 -11.14
N ARG A 256 -7.93 -22.20 -12.08
CA ARG A 256 -7.54 -20.95 -12.74
C ARG A 256 -7.75 -19.81 -11.76
N LEU A 257 -6.66 -19.11 -11.42
CA LEU A 257 -6.68 -17.95 -10.55
C LEU A 257 -6.24 -16.72 -11.32
N VAL A 258 -6.87 -15.58 -11.05
CA VAL A 258 -6.49 -14.30 -11.64
C VAL A 258 -5.18 -13.85 -11.02
N VAL A 259 -4.14 -13.73 -11.84
CA VAL A 259 -2.83 -13.22 -11.44
C VAL A 259 -2.77 -11.72 -11.74
N PRO A 260 -2.69 -10.85 -10.72
CA PRO A 260 -2.57 -9.41 -10.94
C PRO A 260 -1.31 -9.08 -11.75
N GLN A 261 -1.48 -8.36 -12.86
CA GLN A 261 -0.38 -7.97 -13.74
C GLN A 261 0.26 -6.67 -13.26
N TRP A 262 1.03 -6.75 -12.19
CA TRP A 262 1.72 -5.60 -11.59
C TRP A 262 2.69 -4.93 -12.55
N ILE A 263 2.54 -3.62 -12.71
CA ILE A 263 3.55 -2.76 -13.31
C ILE A 263 4.58 -2.45 -12.24
N MET A 264 5.82 -2.88 -12.50
CA MET A 264 6.93 -2.67 -11.59
C MET A 264 7.47 -1.25 -11.76
N GLY A 265 7.49 -0.52 -10.66
CA GLY A 265 8.07 0.80 -10.53
C GLY A 265 9.53 0.78 -10.07
N PRO A 266 10.05 1.94 -9.67
CA PRO A 266 11.41 2.04 -9.15
C PRO A 266 11.57 1.34 -7.80
N THR A 267 12.78 0.85 -7.56
CA THR A 267 13.24 0.46 -6.22
C THR A 267 13.74 1.72 -5.52
N LEU A 268 13.23 1.95 -4.32
CA LEU A 268 13.62 3.02 -3.44
C LEU A 268 14.63 2.45 -2.45
N ASP A 269 15.87 2.89 -2.55
CA ASP A 269 16.98 2.46 -1.70
C ASP A 269 17.88 3.66 -1.41
N ILE A 270 18.51 3.71 -0.24
CA ILE A 270 19.39 4.82 0.12
C ILE A 270 20.63 4.90 -0.79
N SER A 271 21.12 3.76 -1.24
CA SER A 271 22.30 3.65 -2.09
C SER A 271 22.01 3.98 -3.56
N ILE A 272 20.74 4.11 -3.94
CA ILE A 272 20.31 4.33 -5.32
C ILE A 272 19.66 5.72 -5.44
N PRO A 273 20.35 6.71 -6.04
CA PRO A 273 19.76 7.99 -6.32
C PRO A 273 18.52 7.84 -7.20
N VAL A 274 17.41 8.40 -6.76
CA VAL A 274 16.18 8.45 -7.56
C VAL A 274 16.24 9.72 -8.41
N ASP A 275 16.25 9.56 -9.73
CA ASP A 275 16.11 10.69 -10.64
C ASP A 275 14.70 11.28 -10.56
N MET A 276 14.61 12.49 -10.01
CA MET A 276 13.38 13.26 -9.85
C MET A 276 13.23 14.39 -10.91
N GLN A 277 14.12 14.46 -11.91
CA GLN A 277 14.18 15.61 -12.82
C GLN A 277 13.05 15.64 -13.83
N ALA A 278 12.72 14.50 -14.44
CA ALA A 278 11.69 14.41 -15.46
C ALA A 278 10.97 13.06 -15.45
N ALA A 279 9.72 13.06 -15.90
CA ALA A 279 8.96 11.85 -16.24
C ALA A 279 8.22 12.05 -17.57
N PRO A 280 7.87 10.96 -18.27
CA PRO A 280 7.00 11.03 -19.44
C PRO A 280 5.71 11.78 -19.12
N THR A 281 5.29 12.69 -20.01
CA THR A 281 4.01 13.39 -19.87
C THR A 281 2.87 12.38 -19.84
N ARG A 282 1.92 12.57 -18.93
CA ARG A 282 0.69 11.76 -18.85
C ARG A 282 -0.51 12.61 -19.22
N ASN A 283 -1.27 12.15 -20.20
CA ASN A 283 -2.50 12.82 -20.61
C ASN A 283 -3.69 12.20 -19.87
N VAL A 284 -4.51 13.05 -19.26
CA VAL A 284 -5.70 12.65 -18.49
C VAL A 284 -6.90 13.46 -18.95
N VAL A 285 -8.10 12.91 -18.76
CA VAL A 285 -9.37 13.52 -19.21
C VAL A 285 -10.35 13.59 -18.06
N SER A 286 -10.55 14.80 -17.53
CA SER A 286 -11.51 15.07 -16.45
C SER A 286 -12.71 15.83 -17.00
N GLY A 287 -13.85 15.13 -17.12
CA GLY A 287 -15.06 15.67 -17.76
C GLY A 287 -14.78 16.10 -19.20
N PRO A 288 -15.11 17.34 -19.61
CA PRO A 288 -14.84 17.83 -20.96
C PRO A 288 -13.40 18.31 -21.16
N ARG A 289 -12.56 18.32 -20.12
CA ARG A 289 -11.22 18.90 -20.15
C ARG A 289 -10.16 17.82 -20.25
N SER A 290 -9.10 18.11 -21.01
CA SER A 290 -7.91 17.26 -21.10
C SER A 290 -6.73 17.97 -20.46
N PHE A 291 -5.91 17.24 -19.71
CA PHE A 291 -4.73 17.79 -19.04
C PHE A 291 -3.48 16.98 -19.37
N ALA A 292 -2.37 17.67 -19.57
CA ALA A 292 -1.03 17.10 -19.57
C ALA A 292 -0.42 17.24 -18.17
N ILE A 293 -0.18 16.11 -17.50
CA ILE A 293 0.56 16.03 -16.24
C ILE A 293 2.04 15.90 -16.58
N ARG A 294 2.85 16.80 -16.02
CA ARG A 294 4.30 16.85 -16.21
C ARG A 294 5.02 16.82 -14.87
N SER A 295 6.19 16.20 -14.87
CA SER A 295 7.16 16.31 -13.79
C SER A 295 8.38 17.02 -14.31
N GLU A 296 8.69 18.18 -13.74
CA GLU A 296 9.85 18.97 -14.10
C GLU A 296 10.53 19.46 -12.81
N ARG A 297 11.82 19.18 -12.66
CA ARG A 297 12.64 19.63 -11.51
C ARG A 297 12.02 19.27 -10.15
N GLY A 298 11.44 18.07 -10.04
CA GLY A 298 10.80 17.60 -8.81
C GLY A 298 9.47 18.27 -8.46
N LEU A 299 8.80 18.94 -9.41
CA LEU A 299 7.43 19.43 -9.25
C LEU A 299 6.51 18.77 -10.27
N ILE A 300 5.37 18.26 -9.81
CA ILE A 300 4.28 17.77 -10.63
C ILE A 300 3.31 18.91 -10.89
N THR A 301 3.08 19.20 -12.17
CA THR A 301 2.11 20.19 -12.60
C THR A 301 1.14 19.57 -13.59
N ALA A 302 -0.05 20.16 -13.70
CA ALA A 302 -0.98 19.84 -14.76
C ALA A 302 -1.32 21.10 -15.55
N ARG A 303 -1.40 20.93 -16.86
CA ARG A 303 -1.74 21.99 -17.80
C ARG A 303 -2.87 21.52 -18.70
N GLU A 304 -3.89 22.35 -18.85
CA GLU A 304 -4.99 22.06 -19.77
C GLU A 304 -4.48 22.01 -21.22
N THR A 305 -4.99 21.06 -21.98
CA THR A 305 -4.66 20.84 -23.39
C THR A 305 -5.91 20.89 -24.25
N THR A 306 -5.76 21.35 -25.49
CA THR A 306 -6.80 21.34 -26.52
C THR A 306 -6.21 20.72 -27.78
N ALA A 307 -6.86 19.68 -28.31
CA ALA A 307 -6.36 18.90 -29.44
C ALA A 307 -4.89 18.41 -29.24
N GLY A 308 -4.56 18.01 -28.01
CA GLY A 308 -3.22 17.52 -27.65
C GLY A 308 -2.12 18.59 -27.56
N ARG A 309 -2.47 19.87 -27.67
CA ARG A 309 -1.54 21.00 -27.48
C ARG A 309 -1.85 21.73 -26.19
N ASP A 310 -0.80 22.20 -25.53
CA ASP A 310 -0.92 23.04 -24.35
C ASP A 310 -1.75 24.28 -24.65
N THR A 311 -2.69 24.57 -23.76
CA THR A 311 -3.36 25.87 -23.74
C THR A 311 -2.41 26.95 -23.19
N THR A 312 -2.79 28.21 -23.38
CA THR A 312 -2.11 29.37 -22.76
C THR A 312 -2.43 29.51 -21.27
N ALA A 313 -3.31 28.65 -20.72
CA ALA A 313 -3.63 28.66 -19.31
C ALA A 313 -2.37 28.36 -18.47
N ALA A 314 -2.24 29.05 -17.34
CA ALA A 314 -1.19 28.77 -16.39
C ALA A 314 -1.29 27.30 -15.93
N PRO A 315 -0.16 26.56 -15.85
CA PRO A 315 -0.17 25.27 -15.19
C PRO A 315 -0.49 25.48 -13.71
N PHE A 316 -1.17 24.51 -13.10
CA PHE A 316 -1.33 24.50 -11.65
C PHE A 316 -0.47 23.36 -11.06
N ALA A 317 -0.02 23.58 -9.83
CA ALA A 317 0.79 22.61 -9.10
C ALA A 317 -0.10 21.51 -8.53
N ILE A 318 0.29 20.25 -8.75
CA ILE A 318 -0.29 19.08 -8.07
C ILE A 318 0.47 18.84 -6.76
N GLY A 319 1.79 18.78 -6.84
CA GLY A 319 2.61 18.55 -5.66
C GLY A 319 4.07 18.27 -6.01
N PRO A 320 4.95 18.17 -5.00
CA PRO A 320 6.36 17.88 -5.20
C PRO A 320 6.55 16.41 -5.62
N GLY A 321 7.26 16.16 -6.71
CA GLY A 321 7.63 14.79 -7.04
C GLY A 321 7.81 14.49 -8.51
N LYS A 322 7.78 13.18 -8.77
CA LYS A 322 7.86 12.56 -10.09
C LYS A 322 6.66 11.64 -10.29
N VAL A 323 5.87 11.88 -11.33
CA VAL A 323 4.72 11.05 -11.68
C VAL A 323 5.18 9.68 -12.18
N LEU A 324 4.51 8.62 -11.71
CA LEU A 324 4.71 7.24 -12.14
C LEU A 324 3.51 6.79 -13.01
N ALA A 325 2.31 6.97 -12.48
CA ALA A 325 1.05 6.56 -13.08
C ALA A 325 -0.08 7.51 -12.70
N ALA A 326 -1.15 7.49 -13.47
CA ALA A 326 -2.38 8.21 -13.16
C ALA A 326 -3.58 7.41 -13.67
N THR A 327 -4.72 7.54 -13.00
CA THR A 327 -6.02 7.13 -13.54
C THR A 327 -6.40 7.99 -14.75
N LYS A 328 -7.34 7.51 -15.57
CA LYS A 328 -7.77 8.16 -16.81
C LYS A 328 -8.24 9.59 -16.58
N GLY A 329 -8.98 9.85 -15.51
CA GLY A 329 -9.43 11.18 -15.12
C GLY A 329 -8.38 12.01 -14.39
N GLY A 330 -7.22 11.44 -14.07
CA GLY A 330 -6.14 12.13 -13.35
C GLY A 330 -6.49 12.48 -11.91
N ARG A 331 -7.58 11.92 -11.36
CA ARG A 331 -7.94 12.11 -9.96
C ARG A 331 -6.91 11.47 -9.04
N TYR A 332 -6.44 10.27 -9.35
CA TYR A 332 -5.43 9.57 -8.56
C TYR A 332 -4.12 9.53 -9.34
N ILE A 333 -3.09 10.17 -8.80
CA ILE A 333 -1.78 10.26 -9.43
C ILE A 333 -0.76 9.62 -8.49
N VAL A 334 -0.16 8.52 -8.92
CA VAL A 334 0.92 7.85 -8.21
C VAL A 334 2.21 8.58 -8.51
N ALA A 335 2.94 8.94 -7.47
CA ALA A 335 4.18 9.67 -7.59
C ALA A 335 5.21 9.18 -6.57
N LEU A 336 6.47 9.47 -6.88
CA LEU A 336 7.49 9.60 -5.85
C LEU A 336 7.51 11.04 -5.38
N ALA A 337 7.56 11.28 -4.08
CA ALA A 337 7.69 12.60 -3.49
C ALA A 337 8.88 12.65 -2.52
N PRO A 338 9.55 13.80 -2.36
CA PRO A 338 10.52 13.99 -1.28
C PRO A 338 9.84 13.80 0.08
N ARG A 339 10.52 13.14 1.00
CA ARG A 339 10.01 12.99 2.38
C ARG A 339 10.15 14.31 3.12
N ALA A 340 9.06 14.74 3.75
CA ALA A 340 9.04 15.98 4.53
C ALA A 340 10.04 15.96 5.72
N THR A 341 10.28 14.77 6.27
CA THR A 341 11.15 14.55 7.44
C THR A 341 12.13 13.39 7.16
N ALA A 342 13.01 13.56 6.17
CA ALA A 342 14.04 12.58 5.89
C ALA A 342 15.08 12.56 7.03
N VAL A 343 15.32 11.38 7.61
CA VAL A 343 16.39 11.17 8.59
C VAL A 343 17.65 10.74 7.86
N ALA A 344 18.83 11.07 8.42
CA ALA A 344 20.09 10.55 7.91
C ALA A 344 20.05 9.01 7.87
N TYR A 345 20.55 8.43 6.77
CA TYR A 345 20.55 6.99 6.52
C TYR A 345 19.18 6.35 6.21
N GLU A 346 18.15 7.14 5.89
CA GLU A 346 16.90 6.64 5.30
C GLU A 346 16.77 7.01 3.82
N VAL A 347 15.92 6.28 3.10
CA VAL A 347 15.49 6.66 1.75
C VAL A 347 14.84 8.06 1.78
N PRO A 348 15.30 9.04 0.98
CA PRO A 348 14.83 10.43 1.04
C PRO A 348 13.53 10.69 0.26
N VAL A 349 13.02 9.69 -0.45
CA VAL A 349 11.78 9.76 -1.24
C VAL A 349 10.79 8.69 -0.78
N GLU A 350 9.51 8.93 -0.99
CA GLU A 350 8.44 7.98 -0.67
C GLU A 350 7.39 7.92 -1.78
N ALA A 351 6.70 6.78 -1.88
CA ALA A 351 5.57 6.63 -2.78
C ALA A 351 4.33 7.30 -2.16
N VAL A 352 3.73 8.21 -2.93
CA VAL A 352 2.50 8.92 -2.57
C VAL A 352 1.46 8.78 -3.68
N VAL A 353 0.20 8.92 -3.30
CA VAL A 353 -0.90 9.13 -4.24
C VAL A 353 -1.46 10.52 -3.98
N TYR A 354 -1.44 11.36 -5.01
CA TYR A 354 -2.18 12.62 -5.01
C TYR A 354 -3.63 12.36 -5.42
N THR A 355 -4.57 12.87 -4.63
CA THR A 355 -5.98 12.93 -4.98
C THR A 355 -6.32 14.35 -5.41
N VAL A 356 -6.71 14.53 -6.68
CA VAL A 356 -6.99 15.81 -7.34
C VAL A 356 -8.50 15.98 -7.55
N GLY A 357 -9.08 17.00 -6.93
CA GLY A 357 -10.44 17.46 -7.20
C GLY A 357 -10.43 18.57 -8.25
N TRP A 358 -10.86 18.23 -9.46
CA TRP A 358 -10.83 19.08 -10.67
C TRP A 358 -11.88 20.18 -10.73
#